data_AF-E9L044-F1
#
_entry.id   AF-E9L044-F1
#
_cell.length_a   1.000
_cell.length_b   1.000
_cell.length_c   1.000
_cell.angle_alpha   90.00
_cell.angle_beta   90.00
_cell.angle_gamma   90.00
#
_symmetry.space_group_name_H-M   'P 1'
#
loop_
_entity.id
_entity.type
_entity.pdbx_description
1 polymer ?
#
loop_
_entity_poly.entity_id
_entity_poly.type
_entity_poly.pdbx_seq_one_letter_code
_entity_poly.pdbx_strand_id
1 'polypeptide(L)'
;SADQPRSLENHDFSKGPLKVLSPGRVYRRDTDDATHSHQFHQIEGLVVDKHITMADLKGTLTLVSKTLFGDQFDVRLRPSYFPFTEPSVEADVTCFNCGGKGCGICKQTGWIEVLGAG
;
A
#
# COMPACT_ATOMS: atom_id res chain seq x y z
N SER A 1 -8.70 2.39 8.14
CA SER A 1 -7.81 2.96 9.17
C SER A 1 -8.29 2.85 10.60
N ALA A 2 -9.58 2.73 10.96
CA ALA A 2 -10.02 2.83 12.37
C ALA A 2 -9.34 1.87 13.38
N ASP A 3 -8.85 0.71 12.94
CA ASP A 3 -8.16 -0.26 13.80
C ASP A 3 -6.74 0.19 14.20
N GLN A 4 -6.07 0.98 13.34
CA GLN A 4 -4.69 1.42 13.57
C GLN A 4 -4.58 2.47 14.69
N PRO A 5 -5.40 3.54 14.75
CA PRO A 5 -5.45 4.45 15.89
C PRO A 5 -5.79 3.73 17.21
N ARG A 6 -6.72 2.76 17.20
CA ARG A 6 -7.03 1.97 18.39
C ARG A 6 -5.84 1.13 18.85
N SER A 7 -5.09 0.57 17.91
CA SER A 7 -3.86 -0.16 18.22
C SER A 7 -2.82 0.78 18.81
N LEU A 8 -2.69 1.99 18.27
CA LEU A 8 -1.78 3.02 18.76
C LEU A 8 -2.14 3.51 20.17
N GLU A 9 -3.42 3.77 20.45
CA GLU A 9 -3.92 4.21 21.77
C GLU A 9 -3.62 3.20 22.88
N ASN A 10 -3.65 1.89 22.55
CA ASN A 10 -3.47 0.81 23.52
C ASN A 10 -2.03 0.29 23.59
N HIS A 11 -1.12 0.79 22.75
CA HIS A 11 0.24 0.24 22.65
C HIS A 11 1.17 0.81 23.72
N ASP A 12 1.88 -0.08 24.40
CA ASP A 12 2.94 0.26 25.36
C ASP A 12 4.31 0.24 24.66
N PHE A 13 4.83 1.42 24.32
CA PHE A 13 6.12 1.57 23.64
C PHE A 13 7.33 1.16 24.48
N SER A 14 7.18 0.86 25.78
CA SER A 14 8.26 0.24 26.57
C SER A 14 8.51 -1.22 26.15
N LYS A 15 7.54 -1.86 25.49
CA LYS A 15 7.61 -3.24 24.98
C LYS A 15 8.15 -3.33 23.55
N GLY A 16 8.55 -2.19 22.97
CA GLY A 16 9.12 -2.12 21.63
C GLY A 16 8.16 -1.51 20.59
N PRO A 17 8.48 -1.67 19.29
CA PRO A 17 7.74 -1.04 18.20
C PRO A 17 6.31 -1.54 18.07
N LEU A 18 5.42 -0.67 17.60
CA LEU A 18 4.10 -1.07 17.12
C LEU A 18 4.25 -1.52 15.67
N LYS A 19 3.82 -2.76 15.37
CA LYS A 19 3.76 -3.32 14.02
C LYS A 19 2.42 -4.02 13.87
N VAL A 20 1.53 -3.47 13.05
CA VAL A 20 0.15 -3.98 12.91
C VAL A 20 -0.25 -4.10 11.44
N LEU A 21 -0.96 -5.18 11.13
CA LEU A 21 -1.71 -5.37 9.90
C LEU A 21 -3.21 -5.44 10.25
N SER A 22 -4.02 -4.69 9.54
CA SER A 22 -5.46 -4.58 9.76
C SER A 22 -6.20 -5.01 8.49
N PRO A 23 -6.41 -6.32 8.27
CA PRO A 23 -7.29 -6.80 7.23
C PRO A 23 -8.75 -6.58 7.63
N GLY A 24 -9.57 -6.08 6.70
CA GLY A 24 -10.95 -5.81 7.02
C GLY A 24 -11.84 -5.59 5.81
N ARG A 25 -13.14 -5.75 6.05
CA ARG A 25 -14.18 -5.33 5.12
C ARG A 25 -14.45 -3.85 5.32
N VAL A 26 -14.43 -3.11 4.22
CA VAL A 26 -14.65 -1.67 4.19
C VAL A 26 -15.77 -1.32 3.21
N TYR A 27 -16.32 -0.13 3.38
CA TYR A 27 -17.48 0.33 2.62
C TYR A 27 -17.22 1.70 2.04
N ARG A 28 -17.64 1.90 0.79
CA ARG A 28 -17.64 3.20 0.11
C ARG A 28 -19.00 3.41 -0.53
N ARG A 29 -19.36 4.68 -0.73
CA ARG A 29 -20.58 5.06 -1.46
C ARG A 29 -20.32 5.04 -2.97
N ASP A 30 -19.75 3.95 -3.45
CA ASP A 30 -19.51 3.73 -4.87
C ASP A 30 -20.71 2.96 -5.45
N THR A 31 -21.14 3.33 -6.66
CA THR A 31 -22.14 2.54 -7.40
C THR A 31 -21.47 1.29 -7.93
N ASP A 32 -22.08 0.12 -7.70
CA ASP A 32 -21.53 -1.14 -8.20
C ASP A 32 -21.43 -1.12 -9.74
N ASP A 33 -20.23 -1.38 -10.25
CA ASP A 33 -19.93 -1.50 -11.67
C ASP A 33 -18.84 -2.58 -11.91
N ALA A 34 -18.32 -2.69 -13.14
CA ALA A 34 -17.33 -3.72 -13.47
C ALA A 34 -15.98 -3.57 -12.74
N THR A 35 -15.73 -2.41 -12.13
CA THR A 35 -14.46 -2.03 -11.49
C THR A 35 -14.60 -1.56 -10.04
N HIS A 36 -15.83 -1.33 -9.57
CA HIS A 36 -16.12 -0.84 -8.22
C HIS A 36 -17.19 -1.68 -7.53
N SER A 37 -17.01 -1.86 -6.22
CA SER A 37 -18.07 -2.37 -5.35
C SER A 37 -18.18 -1.50 -4.11
N HIS A 38 -19.41 -1.25 -3.66
CA HIS A 38 -19.71 -0.54 -2.42
C HIS A 38 -19.12 -1.23 -1.18
N GLN A 39 -18.83 -2.53 -1.27
CA GLN A 39 -18.22 -3.34 -0.23
C GLN A 39 -17.00 -4.09 -0.80
N PHE A 40 -15.85 -3.93 -0.17
CA PHE A 40 -14.62 -4.61 -0.58
C PHE A 40 -13.71 -4.86 0.63
N HIS A 41 -12.57 -5.51 0.39
CA HIS A 41 -11.61 -5.84 1.44
C HIS A 41 -10.35 -5.01 1.25
N GLN A 42 -9.83 -4.49 2.35
CA GLN A 42 -8.54 -3.80 2.40
C GLN A 42 -7.68 -4.41 3.50
N ILE A 43 -6.37 -4.29 3.30
CA ILE A 43 -5.37 -4.56 4.32
C ILE A 43 -4.55 -3.29 4.44
N GLU A 44 -4.48 -2.75 5.66
CA GLU A 44 -3.64 -1.60 5.98
C GLU A 44 -2.51 -2.03 6.92
N GLY A 45 -1.31 -1.47 6.74
CA GLY A 45 -0.16 -1.71 7.60
C GLY A 45 0.29 -0.43 8.30
N LEU A 46 0.70 -0.55 9.55
CA LEU A 46 1.29 0.55 10.32
C LEU A 46 2.49 0.03 11.12
N VAL A 47 3.63 0.71 10.97
CA VAL A 47 4.84 0.50 11.76
C VAL A 47 5.22 1.82 12.41
N VAL A 48 5.33 1.82 13.74
CA VAL A 48 5.78 2.98 14.53
C VAL A 48 6.94 2.54 15.41
N ASP A 49 8.10 3.13 15.15
CA ASP A 49 9.31 2.96 15.95
C ASP A 49 10.20 4.20 15.83
N LYS A 50 11.25 4.26 16.65
CA LYS A 50 12.32 5.25 16.53
C LYS A 50 13.08 5.03 15.23
N HIS A 51 13.36 6.13 14.52
CA HIS A 51 14.20 6.16 13.32
C HIS A 51 13.68 5.34 12.13
N ILE A 52 12.37 5.10 12.03
CA ILE A 52 11.75 4.58 10.80
C ILE A 52 11.82 5.65 9.72
N THR A 53 12.20 5.24 8.51
CA THR A 53 12.43 6.11 7.37
C THR A 53 11.63 5.67 6.15
N MET A 54 11.56 6.55 5.13
CA MET A 54 11.01 6.19 3.82
C MET A 54 11.77 5.05 3.13
N ALA A 55 13.04 4.83 3.48
CA ALA A 55 13.81 3.69 2.96
C ALA A 55 13.27 2.36 3.51
N ASP A 56 12.86 2.33 4.78
CA ASP A 56 12.25 1.16 5.41
C ASP A 56 10.88 0.85 4.80
N LEU A 57 10.08 1.89 4.54
CA LEU A 57 8.82 1.77 3.81
C LEU A 57 9.05 1.19 2.41
N LYS A 58 9.97 1.78 1.63
CA LYS A 58 10.30 1.29 0.29
C LYS A 58 10.78 -0.16 0.30
N GLY A 59 11.65 -0.52 1.25
CA GLY A 59 12.15 -1.88 1.41
C GLY A 59 11.03 -2.86 1.73
N THR A 60 10.13 -2.49 2.65
CA THR A 60 8.97 -3.30 3.04
C THR A 60 8.02 -3.51 1.87
N LEU A 61 7.65 -2.45 1.16
CA LEU A 61 6.78 -2.54 -0.02
C LEU A 61 7.42 -3.38 -1.14
N THR A 62 8.73 -3.22 -1.37
CA THR A 62 9.46 -4.04 -2.35
C THR A 62 9.41 -5.52 -1.98
N LEU A 63 9.66 -5.85 -0.70
CA LEU A 63 9.58 -7.23 -0.22
C LEU A 63 8.17 -7.81 -0.36
N VAL A 64 7.14 -7.05 0.01
CA VAL A 64 5.73 -7.46 -0.12
C VAL A 64 5.38 -7.70 -1.59
N SER A 65 5.70 -6.77 -2.49
CA SER A 65 5.43 -6.93 -3.92
C SER A 65 6.12 -8.16 -4.49
N LYS A 66 7.40 -8.40 -4.15
CA LYS A 66 8.12 -9.60 -4.59
C LYS A 66 7.52 -10.88 -4.03
N THR A 67 7.08 -10.86 -2.78
CA THR A 67 6.45 -12.03 -2.13
C THR A 67 5.09 -12.36 -2.73
N LEU A 68 4.30 -11.34 -3.10
CA LEU A 68 2.96 -11.52 -3.65
C LEU A 68 2.95 -11.80 -5.16
N PHE A 69 3.83 -11.13 -5.91
CA PHE A 69 3.80 -11.13 -7.37
C PHE A 69 5.01 -11.84 -8.01
N GLY A 70 6.14 -11.95 -7.31
CA GLY A 70 7.38 -12.56 -7.80
C GLY A 70 8.51 -11.55 -8.03
N ASP A 71 9.74 -12.05 -8.09
CA ASP A 71 10.97 -11.25 -8.14
C ASP A 71 11.18 -10.48 -9.45
N GLN A 72 10.46 -10.84 -10.51
CA GLN A 72 10.55 -10.22 -11.82
C GLN A 72 9.86 -8.85 -11.91
N PHE A 73 9.13 -8.43 -10.88
CA PHE A 73 8.40 -7.17 -10.88
C PHE A 73 9.15 -6.10 -10.10
N ASP A 74 9.41 -4.96 -10.75
CA ASP A 74 9.98 -3.80 -10.10
C ASP A 74 8.90 -2.99 -9.39
N VAL A 75 9.31 -2.28 -8.34
CA VAL A 75 8.47 -1.35 -7.57
C VAL A 75 9.01 0.05 -7.73
N ARG A 76 8.13 1.01 -8.01
CA ARG A 76 8.44 2.44 -7.93
C ARG A 76 7.47 3.17 -7.03
N LEU A 77 7.96 4.21 -6.36
CA LEU A 77 7.16 5.11 -5.53
C LEU A 77 7.06 6.46 -6.25
N ARG A 78 5.85 6.95 -6.43
CA ARG A 78 5.57 8.28 -6.98
C ARG A 78 5.01 9.17 -5.89
N PRO A 79 5.43 10.44 -5.76
CA PRO A 79 4.78 11.37 -4.83
C PRO A 79 3.27 11.45 -5.07
N SER A 80 2.51 11.44 -3.97
CA SER A 80 1.05 11.60 -3.98
C SER A 80 0.63 12.38 -2.72
N TYR A 81 -0.65 12.36 -2.37
CA TYR A 81 -1.19 13.01 -1.18
C TYR A 81 -2.26 12.16 -0.52
N PHE A 82 -2.04 11.81 0.74
CA PHE A 82 -3.06 11.25 1.63
C PHE A 82 -3.11 12.08 2.92
N PRO A 83 -4.29 12.43 3.45
CA PRO A 83 -4.42 13.30 4.62
C PRO A 83 -3.78 12.78 5.91
N PHE A 84 -3.38 11.50 5.95
CA PHE A 84 -2.89 10.79 7.13
C PHE A 84 -1.41 10.38 7.03
N THR A 85 -0.70 10.77 5.98
CA THR A 85 0.74 10.50 5.78
C THR A 85 1.45 11.72 5.20
N GLU A 86 2.69 11.96 5.63
CA GLU A 86 3.55 12.99 5.06
C GLU A 86 5.03 12.59 5.24
N PRO A 87 5.80 12.36 4.15
CA PRO A 87 5.42 12.46 2.74
C PRO A 87 4.54 11.28 2.28
N SER A 88 3.66 11.54 1.31
CA SER A 88 2.77 10.52 0.72
C SER A 88 3.26 10.00 -0.63
N VAL A 89 3.06 8.71 -0.90
CA VAL A 89 3.45 8.04 -2.16
C VAL A 89 2.40 7.05 -2.66
N GLU A 90 2.26 6.95 -3.98
CA GLU A 90 1.65 5.81 -4.66
C GLU A 90 2.73 4.80 -5.04
N ALA A 91 2.47 3.51 -4.80
CA ALA A 91 3.34 2.43 -5.21
C ALA A 91 2.78 1.75 -6.47
N ASP A 92 3.60 1.73 -7.52
CA ASP A 92 3.31 1.00 -8.74
C ASP A 92 4.22 -0.23 -8.86
N VAL A 93 3.69 -1.29 -9.48
CA VAL A 93 4.47 -2.46 -9.92
C VAL A 93 4.56 -2.50 -11.43
N THR A 94 5.63 -3.09 -11.97
CA THR A 94 5.74 -3.33 -13.41
C THR A 94 4.54 -4.11 -13.91
N CYS A 95 3.97 -3.70 -15.04
CA CYS A 95 2.78 -4.34 -15.60
C CYS A 95 3.04 -5.82 -15.92
N PHE A 96 2.29 -6.71 -15.27
CA PHE A 96 2.44 -8.16 -15.42
C PHE A 96 2.28 -8.68 -16.85
N ASN A 97 1.47 -7.99 -17.66
CA ASN A 97 1.16 -8.42 -19.02
C ASN A 97 2.25 -8.05 -20.04
N CYS A 98 2.93 -6.91 -19.86
CA CYS A 98 3.87 -6.39 -20.86
C CYS A 98 5.31 -6.25 -20.36
N GLY A 99 5.57 -6.50 -19.08
CA GLY A 99 6.91 -6.37 -18.48
C GLY A 99 7.48 -4.96 -18.61
N GLY A 100 6.63 -3.93 -18.50
CA GLY A 100 7.06 -2.53 -18.56
C GLY A 100 7.04 -1.89 -19.95
N LYS A 101 6.76 -2.63 -21.01
CA LYS A 101 6.77 -2.10 -22.40
C LYS A 101 5.62 -1.15 -22.74
N GLY A 102 4.53 -1.18 -21.96
CA GLY A 102 3.29 -0.50 -22.27
C GLY A 102 2.30 -1.41 -23.01
N CYS A 103 1.04 -1.42 -22.58
CA CYS A 103 -0.07 -2.11 -23.24
C CYS A 103 -1.41 -1.48 -22.83
N GLY A 104 -2.52 -1.98 -23.38
CA GLY A 104 -3.86 -1.50 -23.04
C GLY A 104 -4.22 -1.58 -21.55
N ILE A 105 -3.72 -2.61 -20.84
CA ILE A 105 -4.01 -2.82 -19.41
C ILE A 105 -3.41 -1.71 -18.55
N CYS A 106 -2.14 -1.38 -18.75
CA CYS A 106 -1.44 -0.34 -18.01
C CYS A 106 -1.57 1.05 -18.65
N LYS A 107 -2.49 1.23 -19.61
CA LYS A 107 -2.67 2.49 -20.35
C LYS A 107 -1.36 3.02 -20.94
N GLN A 108 -0.56 2.13 -21.50
CA GLN A 108 0.76 2.43 -22.10
C GLN A 108 1.83 2.96 -21.15
N THR A 109 1.60 2.96 -19.83
CA THR A 109 2.61 3.45 -18.87
C THR A 109 3.72 2.44 -18.60
N GLY A 110 3.43 1.15 -18.75
CA GLY A 110 4.31 0.07 -18.29
C GLY A 110 4.14 -0.30 -16.81
N TRP A 111 3.29 0.43 -16.07
CA TRP A 111 3.14 0.30 -14.61
C TRP A 111 1.67 0.15 -14.20
N ILE A 112 1.42 -0.54 -13.10
CA ILE A 112 0.10 -0.69 -12.49
C ILE A 112 0.20 -0.19 -11.06
N GLU A 113 -0.62 0.80 -10.72
CA GLU A 113 -0.79 1.27 -9.34
C GLU A 113 -1.42 0.15 -8.50
N VAL A 114 -0.84 -0.15 -7.34
CA VAL A 114 -1.31 -1.23 -6.46
C VAL A 114 -1.71 -0.78 -5.06
N LEU A 115 -1.14 0.32 -4.55
CA LEU A 115 -1.47 0.85 -3.22
C LEU A 115 -0.96 2.29 -3.04
N GLY A 116 -1.52 2.97 -2.03
CA GLY A 116 -0.95 4.19 -1.45
C GLY A 116 -0.21 3.89 -0.14
N ALA A 117 0.79 4.70 0.20
CA ALA A 117 1.59 4.60 1.41
C ALA A 117 2.23 5.94 1.80
N GLY A 118 2.86 5.99 2.96
CA GLY A 118 3.68 7.11 3.43
C GLY A 118 4.12 6.91 4.88
#